data_AF-A0A843VRK2-F1
#
_entry.id   AF-A0A843VRK2-F1
#
_cell.length_a   1.000
_cell.length_b   1.000
_cell.length_c   1.000
_cell.angle_alpha   90.00
_cell.angle_beta   90.00
_cell.angle_gamma   90.00
#
_symmetry.space_group_name_H-M   'P 1'
#
loop_
_entity.id
_entity.type
_entity.pdbx_description
1 polymer ?
#
loop_
_entity_poly.entity_id
_entity_poly.type
_entity_poly.pdbx_seq_one_letter_code
_entity_poly.pdbx_strand_id
1 'polypeptide(L)'
;RRRGEEEEEEEGRVQRERREEEEEEEEKSRRERRWVWVRGLGEMGRGRVELKRIENKINRQVTFAKRRNGLLKKAYELSVLCDAEVALIVFSSRGKVYEFSSGSMLKTLERYQKCSYSVAETVVPSKETQSWYQEYLRLKGRVETLQRSQRNLLGEDLGSLNTGELEQLESQLEMSLKHIRST
;
A
#
# COMPACT_ATOMS: atom_id res chain seq x y z
N ARG A 1 6.76 37.14 -23.95
CA ARG A 1 6.90 37.20 -22.48
C ARG A 1 6.50 35.89 -21.82
N ARG A 2 5.27 35.38 -22.03
CA ARG A 2 4.84 34.08 -21.43
C ARG A 2 5.65 32.84 -21.84
N ARG A 3 6.22 32.79 -23.04
CA ARG A 3 7.00 31.62 -23.51
C ARG A 3 8.38 31.47 -22.85
N GLY A 4 8.98 32.57 -22.40
CA GLY A 4 10.28 32.53 -21.70
C GLY A 4 10.16 32.13 -20.23
N GLU A 5 9.02 32.40 -19.61
CA GLU A 5 8.75 32.00 -18.22
C GLU A 5 8.50 30.48 -18.11
N GLU A 6 7.88 29.87 -19.11
CA GLU A 6 7.70 28.41 -19.18
C GLU A 6 9.05 27.68 -19.42
N GLU A 7 9.93 28.23 -20.26
CA GLU A 7 11.27 27.67 -20.50
C GLU A 7 12.15 27.74 -19.24
N GLU A 8 12.09 28.83 -18.46
CA GLU A 8 12.82 28.96 -17.19
C GLU A 8 12.28 28.01 -16.09
N GLU A 9 10.96 27.77 -16.04
CA GLU A 9 10.38 26.80 -15.10
C GLU A 9 10.73 25.34 -15.45
N GLU A 10 10.78 25.01 -16.75
CA GLU A 10 11.16 23.69 -17.23
C GLU A 10 12.66 23.42 -16.98
N GLU A 11 13.53 24.41 -17.24
CA GLU A 11 14.94 24.34 -16.88
C GLU A 11 15.15 24.16 -15.36
N GLY A 12 14.35 24.84 -14.53
CA GLY A 12 14.37 24.69 -13.08
C GLY A 12 13.97 23.30 -12.58
N ARG A 13 13.01 22.64 -13.25
CA ARG A 13 12.63 21.24 -12.93
C ARG A 13 13.72 20.26 -13.33
N VAL A 14 14.28 20.41 -14.54
CA VAL A 14 15.35 19.53 -15.03
C VAL A 14 16.60 19.66 -14.16
N GLN A 15 16.95 20.87 -13.70
CA GLN A 15 18.05 21.06 -12.75
C GLN A 15 17.78 20.43 -11.39
N ARG A 16 16.52 20.43 -10.92
CA ARG A 16 16.14 19.82 -9.65
C ARG A 16 16.17 18.29 -9.73
N GLU A 17 15.63 17.71 -10.79
CA GLU A 17 15.66 16.26 -11.01
C GLU A 17 17.09 15.76 -11.15
N ARG A 18 17.93 16.46 -11.92
CA ARG A 18 19.35 16.11 -12.06
C ARG A 18 20.11 16.17 -10.73
N ARG A 19 19.78 17.14 -9.87
CA ARG A 19 20.36 17.25 -8.53
C ARG A 19 19.85 16.13 -7.60
N GLU A 20 18.59 15.73 -7.73
CA GLU A 20 18.02 14.61 -6.98
C GLU A 20 18.65 13.27 -7.42
N GLU A 21 18.89 13.07 -8.72
CA GLU A 21 19.61 11.90 -9.26
C GLU A 21 21.09 11.85 -8.81
N GLU A 22 21.79 12.99 -8.84
CA GLU A 22 23.17 13.10 -8.32
C GLU A 22 23.23 12.81 -6.82
N GLU A 23 22.26 13.31 -6.04
CA GLU A 23 22.16 12.99 -4.60
C GLU A 23 21.86 11.50 -4.35
N GLU A 24 21.06 10.85 -5.20
CA GLU A 24 20.78 9.41 -5.12
C GLU A 24 22.00 8.56 -5.51
N GLU A 25 22.73 8.93 -6.56
CA GLU A 25 23.98 8.25 -6.95
C GLU A 25 25.08 8.44 -5.90
N GLU A 26 25.22 9.64 -5.34
CA GLU A 26 26.12 9.87 -4.21
C GLU A 26 25.71 9.07 -2.98
N GLU A 27 24.41 8.94 -2.69
CA GLU A 27 23.92 8.13 -1.59
C GLU A 27 24.18 6.64 -1.84
N LYS A 28 24.00 6.16 -3.08
CA LYS A 28 24.29 4.79 -3.51
C LYS A 28 25.78 4.49 -3.42
N SER A 29 26.63 5.40 -3.89
CA SER A 29 28.09 5.31 -3.81
C SER A 29 28.61 5.42 -2.38
N ARG A 30 27.99 6.26 -1.52
CA ARG A 30 28.25 6.29 -0.07
C ARG A 30 27.83 5.00 0.61
N ARG A 31 26.69 4.43 0.22
CA ARG A 31 26.22 3.14 0.73
C ARG A 31 27.15 2.01 0.32
N GLU A 32 27.62 1.99 -0.92
CA GLU A 32 28.56 0.99 -1.45
C GLU A 32 29.93 1.09 -0.79
N ARG A 33 30.51 2.30 -0.70
CA ARG A 33 31.74 2.55 0.07
C ARG A 33 31.59 2.16 1.54
N ARG A 34 30.44 2.41 2.14
CA ARG A 34 30.13 1.97 3.51
C ARG A 34 29.94 0.46 3.61
N TRP A 35 29.40 -0.21 2.60
CA TRP A 35 29.25 -1.67 2.54
C TRP A 35 30.61 -2.36 2.46
N VAL A 36 31.52 -1.83 1.64
CA VAL A 36 32.92 -2.29 1.57
C VAL A 36 33.61 -2.12 2.93
N TRP A 37 33.44 -0.97 3.58
CA TRP A 37 33.96 -0.72 4.95
C TRP A 37 33.36 -1.68 6.00
N VAL A 38 32.07 -2.04 5.88
CA VAL A 38 31.38 -2.96 6.80
C VAL A 38 31.84 -4.41 6.67
N ARG A 39 32.40 -4.83 5.52
CA ARG A 39 33.04 -6.15 5.39
C ARG A 39 34.46 -6.19 6.00
N GLY A 40 35.15 -5.05 6.10
CA GLY A 40 36.54 -4.95 6.55
C GLY A 40 36.79 -4.64 8.03
N LEU A 41 35.74 -4.51 8.86
CA LEU A 41 35.87 -4.13 10.29
C LEU A 41 35.42 -5.23 11.24
N GLY A 42 36.11 -6.36 11.17
CA GLY A 42 36.43 -7.06 12.40
C GLY A 42 37.35 -6.16 13.23
N GLU A 43 37.06 -6.07 14.53
CA GLU A 43 38.00 -5.61 15.57
C GLU A 43 38.22 -4.10 15.76
N MET A 44 37.18 -3.38 16.21
CA MET A 44 37.34 -2.36 17.26
C MET A 44 36.10 -2.45 18.17
N GLY A 45 36.35 -2.66 19.47
CA GLY A 45 35.37 -3.15 20.46
C GLY A 45 34.03 -2.41 20.47
N ARG A 46 32.95 -3.19 20.43
CA ARG A 46 31.58 -2.69 20.65
C ARG A 46 31.43 -2.29 22.12
N GLY A 47 31.43 -0.99 22.41
CA GLY A 47 31.06 -0.48 23.74
C GLY A 47 29.62 -0.90 24.12
N ARG A 48 29.39 -1.17 25.41
CA ARG A 48 28.05 -1.48 25.93
C ARG A 48 27.14 -0.26 25.76
N VAL A 49 25.95 -0.47 25.19
CA VAL A 49 24.96 0.60 24.98
C VAL A 49 23.71 0.24 25.79
N GLU A 50 23.14 1.23 26.48
CA GLU A 50 21.88 1.07 27.19
C GLU A 50 20.71 0.79 26.23
N LEU A 51 19.76 -0.05 26.66
CA LEU A 51 18.57 -0.37 25.87
C LEU A 51 17.52 0.73 26.02
N LYS A 52 17.79 1.89 25.44
CA LYS A 52 16.88 3.04 25.35
C LYS A 52 16.94 3.69 23.98
N ARG A 53 15.99 4.56 23.68
CA ARG A 53 16.00 5.37 22.46
C ARG A 53 17.30 6.19 22.40
N ILE A 54 18.02 6.11 21.30
CA ILE A 54 19.21 6.94 21.06
C ILE A 54 18.74 8.34 20.70
N GLU A 55 19.01 9.34 21.54
CA GLU A 55 18.55 10.71 21.32
C GLU A 55 19.24 11.39 20.13
N ASN A 56 20.56 11.26 20.05
CA ASN A 56 21.34 11.82 18.96
C ASN A 56 20.90 11.23 17.60
N LYS A 57 20.41 12.11 16.72
CA LYS A 57 19.85 11.75 15.40
C LYS A 57 20.87 11.04 14.50
N ILE A 58 22.13 11.48 14.49
CA ILE A 58 23.20 10.92 13.65
C ILE A 58 23.54 9.51 14.13
N ASN A 59 23.81 9.35 15.43
CA ASN A 59 24.11 8.04 16.02
C ASN A 59 22.95 7.07 15.86
N ARG A 60 21.71 7.54 15.99
CA ARG A 60 20.51 6.73 15.76
C ARG A 60 20.41 6.25 14.32
N GLN A 61 20.72 7.09 13.32
CA GLN A 61 20.69 6.68 11.91
C GLN A 61 21.78 5.65 11.59
N VAL A 62 23.01 5.87 12.05
CA VAL A 62 24.11 4.92 11.85
C VAL A 62 23.81 3.60 12.54
N THR A 63 23.31 3.64 13.79
CA THR A 63 22.94 2.45 14.56
C THR A 63 21.77 1.71 13.93
N PHE A 64 20.73 2.42 13.46
CA PHE A 64 19.61 1.82 12.74
C PHE A 64 20.10 1.03 11.54
N ALA A 65 20.97 1.63 10.70
CA ALA A 65 21.46 0.93 9.53
C ALA A 65 22.31 -0.30 9.88
N LYS A 66 23.19 -0.20 10.89
CA LYS A 66 23.99 -1.34 11.36
C LYS A 66 23.11 -2.46 11.95
N ARG A 67 22.18 -2.11 12.85
CA ARG A 67 21.29 -3.10 13.50
C ARG A 67 20.29 -3.72 12.53
N ARG A 68 19.69 -2.93 11.64
CA ARG A 68 18.81 -3.43 10.58
C ARG A 68 19.56 -4.45 9.71
N ASN A 69 20.77 -4.13 9.24
CA ASN A 69 21.57 -5.06 8.44
C ASN A 69 21.97 -6.31 9.23
N GLY A 70 22.32 -6.17 10.52
CA GLY A 70 22.60 -7.31 11.38
C GLY A 70 21.39 -8.21 11.59
N LEU A 71 20.20 -7.62 11.78
CA LEU A 71 18.94 -8.34 11.94
C LEU A 71 18.54 -9.07 10.66
N LEU A 72 18.69 -8.42 9.50
CA LEU A 72 18.46 -9.05 8.19
C LEU A 72 19.36 -10.28 7.99
N LYS A 73 20.65 -10.16 8.33
CA LYS A 73 21.58 -11.31 8.26
C LYS A 73 21.14 -12.45 9.18
N LYS A 74 20.70 -12.13 10.41
CA LYS A 74 20.22 -13.15 11.36
C LYS A 74 18.93 -13.82 10.90
N ALA A 75 18.00 -13.07 10.34
CA ALA A 75 16.78 -13.62 9.75
C ALA A 75 17.08 -14.56 8.58
N TYR A 76 18.04 -14.19 7.73
CA TYR A 76 18.51 -15.03 6.62
C TYR A 76 19.20 -16.31 7.13
N GLU A 77 20.14 -16.20 8.07
CA GLU A 77 20.79 -17.35 8.70
C GLU A 77 19.76 -18.32 9.28
N LEU A 78 18.77 -17.82 10.02
CA LEU A 78 17.71 -18.65 10.60
C LEU A 78 16.89 -19.37 9.54
N SER A 79 16.51 -18.66 8.47
CA SER A 79 15.74 -19.25 7.39
C SER A 79 16.48 -20.39 6.70
N VAL A 80 17.77 -20.22 6.41
CA VAL A 80 18.58 -21.23 5.73
C VAL A 80 18.92 -22.40 6.66
N LEU A 81 19.32 -22.13 7.91
CA LEU A 81 19.79 -23.17 8.84
C LEU A 81 18.66 -24.08 9.33
N CYS A 82 17.44 -23.55 9.46
CA CYS A 82 16.31 -24.27 10.02
C CYS A 82 15.20 -24.55 9.00
N ASP A 83 15.42 -24.23 7.73
CA ASP A 83 14.38 -24.27 6.67
C ASP A 83 13.07 -23.59 7.10
N ALA A 84 13.22 -22.46 7.80
CA ALA A 84 12.11 -21.72 8.36
C ALA A 84 11.66 -20.62 7.39
N GLU A 85 10.35 -20.46 7.22
CA GLU A 85 9.81 -19.29 6.55
C GLU A 85 9.89 -18.08 7.47
N VAL A 86 10.64 -17.06 7.06
CA VAL A 86 10.88 -15.86 7.87
C VAL A 86 10.57 -14.62 7.04
N ALA A 87 9.78 -13.71 7.60
CA ALA A 87 9.54 -12.38 7.07
C ALA A 87 9.88 -11.30 8.12
N LEU A 88 10.49 -10.22 7.67
CA LEU A 88 10.88 -9.08 8.48
C LEU A 88 10.50 -7.78 7.75
N ILE A 89 9.79 -6.89 8.44
CA ILE A 89 9.41 -5.57 7.92
C ILE A 89 9.88 -4.52 8.95
N VAL A 90 10.61 -3.50 8.48
CA VAL A 90 11.15 -2.43 9.32
C VAL A 90 10.79 -1.08 8.71
N PHE A 91 10.01 -0.30 9.45
CA PHE A 91 9.71 1.09 9.12
C PHE A 91 10.74 2.01 9.77
N SER A 92 11.38 2.86 8.97
CA SER A 92 12.21 3.93 9.52
C SER A 92 11.34 5.11 9.96
N SER A 93 11.86 5.95 10.86
CA SER A 93 11.20 7.20 11.26
C SER A 93 11.03 8.22 10.12
N ARG A 94 11.58 7.95 8.93
CA ARG A 94 11.42 8.75 7.72
C ARG A 94 10.37 8.16 6.76
N GLY A 95 9.63 7.12 7.18
CA GLY A 95 8.64 6.44 6.35
C GLY A 95 9.22 5.43 5.35
N LYS A 96 10.54 5.35 5.17
CA LYS A 96 11.15 4.33 4.30
C LYS A 96 10.96 2.93 4.90
N VAL A 97 10.48 2.00 4.08
CA VAL A 97 10.29 0.58 4.41
C VAL A 97 11.54 -0.20 4.03
N TYR A 98 11.94 -1.14 4.90
CA TYR A 98 12.96 -2.13 4.61
C TYR A 98 12.39 -3.50 4.94
N GLU A 99 12.45 -4.40 3.98
CA GLU A 99 11.80 -5.70 4.11
C GLU A 99 12.72 -6.84 3.67
N PHE A 100 12.44 -8.03 4.20
CA PHE A 100 13.06 -9.29 3.83
C PHE A 100 12.05 -10.42 4.01
N SER A 101 11.99 -11.32 3.03
CA SER A 101 11.30 -12.59 3.15
C SER A 101 12.21 -13.68 2.58
N SER A 102 12.19 -14.86 3.20
CA SER A 102 12.84 -16.05 2.64
C SER A 102 12.19 -16.54 1.34
N GLY A 103 10.95 -16.10 1.05
CA GLY A 103 10.21 -16.37 -0.17
C GLY A 103 9.48 -15.13 -0.68
N SER A 104 8.18 -15.25 -0.91
CA SER A 104 7.33 -14.12 -1.30
C SER A 104 6.73 -13.45 -0.06
N MET A 105 7.03 -12.17 0.13
CA MET A 105 6.48 -11.37 1.23
C MET A 105 4.95 -11.48 1.30
N LEU A 106 4.27 -11.35 0.16
CA LEU A 106 2.81 -11.45 0.08
C LEU A 106 2.31 -12.82 0.56
N LYS A 107 2.94 -13.91 0.12
CA LYS A 107 2.56 -15.27 0.56
C LYS A 107 2.77 -15.48 2.05
N THR A 108 3.88 -14.98 2.61
CA THR A 108 4.15 -15.09 4.05
C THR A 108 3.13 -14.27 4.86
N LEU A 109 2.76 -13.07 4.37
CA LEU A 109 1.73 -12.24 5.00
C LEU A 109 0.34 -12.88 4.92
N GLU A 110 -0.04 -13.43 3.78
CA GLU A 110 -1.31 -14.16 3.61
C GLU A 110 -1.37 -15.37 4.56
N ARG A 111 -0.27 -16.15 4.66
CA ARG A 111 -0.16 -17.28 5.58
C ARG A 111 -0.26 -16.82 7.03
N TYR A 112 0.45 -15.74 7.39
CA TYR A 112 0.36 -15.14 8.71
C TYR A 112 -1.07 -14.73 9.03
N GLN A 113 -1.76 -14.02 8.14
CA GLN A 113 -3.16 -13.66 8.33
C GLN A 113 -4.02 -14.90 8.55
N LYS A 114 -3.92 -15.91 7.68
CA LYS A 114 -4.68 -17.15 7.81
C LYS A 114 -4.46 -17.84 9.16
N CYS A 115 -3.23 -17.91 9.64
CA CYS A 115 -2.87 -18.52 10.93
C CYS A 115 -3.21 -17.63 12.14
N SER A 116 -3.04 -16.32 12.03
CA SER A 116 -3.36 -15.36 13.10
C SER A 116 -4.87 -15.29 13.29
N TYR A 117 -5.64 -15.32 12.20
CA TYR A 117 -7.10 -15.35 12.26
C TYR A 117 -7.64 -16.70 12.74
N SER A 118 -6.97 -17.83 12.45
CA SER A 118 -7.36 -19.13 13.04
C SER A 118 -7.09 -19.19 14.56
N VAL A 119 -6.12 -18.43 15.07
CA VAL A 119 -5.88 -18.29 16.53
C VAL A 119 -6.82 -17.24 17.14
N ALA A 120 -7.24 -16.23 16.37
CA ALA A 120 -8.15 -15.16 16.79
C ALA A 120 -9.63 -15.55 16.85
N GLU A 121 -10.01 -16.82 16.67
CA GLU A 121 -11.34 -17.29 17.07
C GLU A 121 -11.60 -17.13 18.58
N THR A 122 -10.55 -16.86 19.38
CA THR A 122 -10.70 -16.53 20.80
C THR A 122 -10.73 -15.02 21.12
N VAL A 123 -10.30 -14.12 20.21
CA VAL A 123 -10.31 -12.66 20.45
C VAL A 123 -10.53 -11.89 19.14
N VAL A 124 -11.78 -11.52 18.89
CA VAL A 124 -12.33 -10.69 17.80
C VAL A 124 -11.44 -9.47 17.49
N PRO A 125 -10.99 -9.27 16.22
CA PRO A 125 -11.73 -8.43 15.26
C PRO A 125 -11.61 -8.92 13.80
N SER A 126 -12.47 -9.86 13.39
CA SER A 126 -12.71 -10.22 11.98
C SER A 126 -14.12 -9.82 11.49
N LYS A 127 -15.04 -9.47 12.41
CA LYS A 127 -16.40 -9.11 12.03
C LYS A 127 -16.45 -7.83 11.21
N GLU A 128 -15.62 -6.83 11.51
CA GLU A 128 -15.69 -5.54 10.84
C GLU A 128 -15.18 -5.61 9.39
N THR A 129 -14.02 -6.20 9.12
CA THR A 129 -13.46 -6.23 7.75
C THR A 129 -14.27 -7.12 6.81
N GLN A 130 -14.75 -8.28 7.29
CA GLN A 130 -15.68 -9.11 6.50
C GLN A 130 -17.04 -8.42 6.31
N SER A 131 -17.55 -7.72 7.33
CA SER A 131 -18.76 -6.90 7.22
C SER A 131 -18.58 -5.79 6.19
N TRP A 132 -17.45 -5.08 6.18
CA TRP A 132 -17.18 -4.00 5.22
C TRP A 132 -17.07 -4.50 3.79
N TYR A 133 -16.44 -5.65 3.55
CA TYR A 133 -16.39 -6.23 2.21
C TYR A 133 -17.78 -6.68 1.73
N GLN A 134 -18.58 -7.28 2.62
CA GLN A 134 -19.94 -7.67 2.32
C GLN A 134 -20.85 -6.46 2.06
N GLU A 135 -20.73 -5.40 2.86
CA GLU A 135 -21.44 -4.13 2.66
C GLU A 135 -20.99 -3.40 1.39
N TYR A 136 -19.69 -3.43 1.06
CA TYR A 136 -19.19 -2.93 -0.22
C TYR A 136 -19.83 -3.66 -1.40
N LEU A 137 -19.86 -5.00 -1.39
CA LEU A 137 -20.48 -5.79 -2.44
C LEU A 137 -21.99 -5.51 -2.56
N ARG A 138 -22.68 -5.40 -1.42
CA ARG A 138 -24.09 -5.05 -1.35
C ARG A 138 -24.35 -3.67 -1.94
N LEU A 139 -23.55 -2.67 -1.56
CA LEU A 139 -23.69 -1.30 -2.04
C LEU A 139 -23.38 -1.21 -3.54
N LYS A 140 -22.33 -1.89 -4.01
CA LYS A 140 -21.98 -1.98 -5.42
C LYS A 140 -23.12 -2.57 -6.25
N GLY A 141 -23.72 -3.67 -5.79
CA GLY A 141 -24.89 -4.26 -6.46
C GLY A 141 -26.08 -3.31 -6.52
N ARG A 142 -26.36 -2.55 -5.44
CA ARG A 142 -27.41 -1.53 -5.45
C ARG A 142 -27.14 -0.41 -6.45
N VAL A 143 -25.90 0.06 -6.55
CA VAL A 143 -25.51 1.10 -7.51
C VAL A 143 -25.70 0.60 -8.94
N GLU A 144 -25.25 -0.60 -9.25
CA GLU A 144 -25.41 -1.19 -10.59
C GLU A 144 -26.89 -1.32 -10.98
N THR A 145 -27.75 -1.77 -10.05
CA THR A 145 -29.20 -1.86 -10.31
C THR A 145 -29.84 -0.49 -10.51
N LEU A 146 -29.47 0.51 -9.70
CA LEU A 146 -29.99 1.88 -9.86
C LEU A 146 -29.53 2.52 -11.18
N GLN A 147 -28.26 2.33 -11.54
CA GLN A 147 -27.73 2.81 -12.82
C GLN A 147 -28.39 2.13 -14.02
N ARG A 148 -28.68 0.82 -13.93
CA ARG A 148 -29.48 0.12 -14.96
C ARG A 148 -30.89 0.70 -15.06
N SER A 149 -31.57 0.88 -13.93
CA SER A 149 -32.93 1.46 -13.91
C SER A 149 -32.97 2.88 -14.51
N GLN A 150 -32.00 3.73 -14.17
CA GLN A 150 -31.89 5.07 -14.73
C GLN A 150 -31.75 5.04 -16.25
N ARG A 151 -30.88 4.17 -16.79
CA ARG A 151 -30.70 3.99 -18.24
C ARG A 151 -31.98 3.53 -18.92
N ASN A 152 -32.68 2.56 -18.33
CA ASN A 152 -33.96 2.08 -18.85
C ASN A 152 -35.01 3.20 -18.90
N LEU A 153 -35.09 4.05 -17.86
CA LEU A 153 -35.99 5.20 -17.84
C LEU A 153 -35.63 6.28 -18.88
N LEU A 154 -34.35 6.35 -19.28
CA LEU A 154 -33.88 7.20 -20.38
C LEU A 154 -34.07 6.56 -21.76
N GLY A 155 -34.60 5.33 -21.82
CA GLY A 155 -34.84 4.59 -23.07
C GLY A 155 -33.63 3.80 -23.58
N GLU A 156 -32.58 3.65 -22.77
CA GLU A 156 -31.36 2.88 -23.11
C GLU A 156 -31.47 1.42 -22.64
N ASP A 157 -30.74 0.50 -23.26
CA ASP A 157 -30.59 -0.93 -22.86
C ASP A 157 -31.89 -1.75 -22.67
N LEU A 158 -33.01 -1.31 -23.26
CA LEU A 158 -34.33 -1.94 -23.14
C LEU A 158 -34.41 -3.38 -23.68
N GLY A 159 -33.48 -3.80 -24.56
CA GLY A 159 -33.46 -5.15 -25.12
C GLY A 159 -33.17 -6.26 -24.10
N SER A 160 -32.75 -5.90 -22.89
CA SER A 160 -32.50 -6.83 -21.79
C SER A 160 -33.72 -7.08 -20.89
N LEU A 161 -34.80 -6.32 -21.07
CA LEU A 161 -36.03 -6.40 -20.27
C LEU A 161 -37.02 -7.40 -20.87
N ASN A 162 -37.76 -8.08 -20.01
CA ASN A 162 -38.90 -8.88 -20.44
C ASN A 162 -40.16 -8.01 -20.64
N THR A 163 -41.21 -8.56 -21.26
CA THR A 163 -42.44 -7.82 -21.57
C THR A 163 -43.15 -7.27 -20.33
N GLY A 164 -43.16 -8.02 -19.23
CA GLY A 164 -43.76 -7.57 -17.97
C GLY A 164 -42.98 -6.44 -17.30
N GLU A 165 -41.64 -6.47 -17.37
CA GLU A 165 -40.77 -5.39 -16.89
C GLU A 165 -40.95 -4.12 -17.72
N LEU A 166 -41.18 -4.25 -19.03
CA LEU A 166 -41.42 -3.13 -19.93
C LEU A 166 -42.78 -2.47 -19.68
N GLU A 167 -43.85 -3.26 -19.50
CA GLU A 167 -45.18 -2.78 -19.10
C GLU A 167 -45.12 -2.05 -17.74
N GLN A 168 -44.34 -2.58 -16.79
CA GLN A 168 -44.16 -1.94 -15.49
C GLN A 168 -43.42 -0.60 -15.61
N LEU A 169 -42.43 -0.51 -16.48
CA LEU A 169 -41.70 0.73 -16.76
C LEU A 169 -42.60 1.78 -17.42
N GLU A 170 -43.42 1.36 -18.40
CA GLU A 170 -44.41 2.21 -19.05
C GLU A 170 -45.43 2.77 -18.05
N SER A 171 -45.97 1.90 -17.19
CA SER A 171 -46.91 2.30 -16.14
C SER A 171 -46.31 3.34 -15.18
N GLN A 172 -45.04 3.15 -14.77
CA GLN A 172 -44.34 4.12 -13.92
C GLN A 172 -44.18 5.49 -14.59
N LEU A 173 -43.77 5.52 -15.86
CA LEU A 173 -43.64 6.77 -16.62
C LEU A 173 -44.98 7.47 -16.80
N GLU A 174 -46.03 6.71 -17.10
CA GLU A 174 -47.38 7.27 -17.27
C GLU A 174 -47.91 7.86 -15.96
N MET A 175 -47.66 7.20 -14.82
CA MET A 175 -48.00 7.71 -13.49
C MET A 175 -47.23 9.00 -13.16
N SER A 176 -45.92 9.04 -13.40
CA SER A 176 -45.11 10.24 -13.17
C SER A 176 -45.55 11.41 -14.06
N LEU A 177 -45.85 11.16 -15.34
CA LEU A 177 -46.38 12.17 -16.26
C LEU A 177 -47.76 12.68 -15.82
N LYS A 178 -48.66 11.81 -15.37
CA LYS A 178 -49.96 12.21 -14.80
C LYS A 178 -49.75 13.12 -13.60
N HIS A 179 -48.80 12.81 -12.73
CA HIS A 179 -48.48 13.62 -11.56
C HIS A 179 -47.99 15.03 -11.95
N ILE A 180 -47.01 15.12 -12.86
CA ILE A 180 -46.47 16.40 -13.36
C ILE A 180 -47.54 17.24 -14.06
N ARG A 181 -48.48 16.61 -14.77
CA ARG A 181 -49.57 17.31 -15.46
C ARG A 181 -50.70 17.75 -14.53
N SER A 182 -50.78 17.17 -13.33
CA SER A 182 -51.78 17.51 -12.31
C SER A 182 -51.32 18.60 -11.34
N THR A 183 -50.00 18.84 -11.26
CA THR A 183 -49.36 19.98 -10.56
C THR A 183 -49.23 21.17 -11.48
#